data_AF-A0A520TUK2-F1
#
_entry.id   AF-A0A520TUK2-F1
#
_cell.length_a   1.000
_cell.length_b   1.000
_cell.length_c   1.000
_cell.angle_alpha   90.00
_cell.angle_beta   90.00
_cell.angle_gamma   90.00
#
_symmetry.space_group_name_H-M   'P 1'
#
loop_
_entity.id
_entity.type
_entity.pdbx_description
1 polymer ?
#
loop_
_entity_poly.entity_id
_entity_poly.type
_entity_poly.pdbx_seq_one_letter_code
_entity_poly.pdbx_strand_id
1 'polypeptide(L)'
;MKIKITTLFLLLATNLSAFSITNENKLENFHFVWNKDFYLSQTGEIFNKGAVDKLGLVGLFGAEDQKFIMIDGFYRIQKKFIPHDLEIKSLSISRSGNIKALLEEGQEIKFQQHKLEEQLLRLNLFLVSNESQKLIKNFESIDLRYKTKIAIKYF
;
A
#
# COMPACT_ATOMS: atom_id res chain seq x y z
N MET A 1 33.24 11.84 -53.55
CA MET A 1 33.38 10.76 -52.54
C MET A 1 32.26 10.94 -51.52
N LYS A 2 31.16 10.17 -51.64
CA LYS A 2 29.95 10.32 -50.79
C LYS A 2 30.11 9.46 -49.53
N ILE A 3 30.40 10.09 -48.39
CA ILE A 3 30.44 9.41 -47.11
C ILE A 3 29.00 9.12 -46.67
N LYS A 4 28.72 7.84 -46.38
CA LYS A 4 27.41 7.31 -46.01
C LYS A 4 26.92 7.95 -44.70
N ILE A 5 25.94 8.86 -44.80
CA ILE A 5 25.22 9.46 -43.67
C ILE A 5 24.29 8.44 -42.98
N THR A 6 24.10 7.25 -43.56
CA THR A 6 23.15 6.23 -43.10
C THR A 6 23.56 5.53 -41.81
N THR A 7 24.83 5.57 -41.40
CA THR A 7 25.31 4.83 -40.21
C THR A 7 25.05 5.58 -38.90
N LEU A 8 24.85 6.90 -38.91
CA LEU A 8 24.68 7.70 -37.70
C LEU A 8 23.26 7.63 -37.11
N PHE A 9 22.23 7.43 -37.96
CA PHE A 9 20.84 7.29 -37.50
C PHE A 9 20.55 5.94 -36.83
N LEU A 10 21.29 4.89 -37.18
CA LEU A 10 21.07 3.56 -36.61
C LEU A 10 21.56 3.46 -35.15
N LEU A 11 22.65 4.17 -34.78
CA LEU A 11 23.12 4.23 -33.40
C LEU A 11 22.22 5.07 -32.49
N LEU A 12 21.51 6.07 -33.03
CA LEU A 12 20.57 6.87 -32.23
C LEU A 12 19.28 6.09 -31.92
N ALA A 13 18.80 5.30 -32.89
CA ALA A 13 17.58 4.51 -32.74
C ALA A 13 17.73 3.33 -31.75
N THR A 14 18.90 2.70 -31.67
CA THR A 14 19.16 1.59 -30.73
C THR A 14 19.31 2.05 -29.29
N ASN A 15 19.78 3.29 -29.06
CA ASN A 15 19.86 3.85 -27.72
C ASN A 15 18.49 4.32 -27.21
N LEU A 16 17.63 4.88 -28.08
CA LEU A 16 16.27 5.26 -27.67
C LEU A 16 15.40 4.05 -27.30
N SER A 17 15.48 2.94 -28.05
CA SER A 17 14.71 1.74 -27.74
C SER A 17 15.20 1.02 -26.47
N ALA A 18 16.51 0.99 -26.21
CA ALA A 18 17.05 0.47 -24.95
C ALA A 18 16.63 1.31 -23.73
N PHE A 19 16.54 2.64 -23.89
CA PHE A 19 16.01 3.53 -22.86
C PHE A 19 14.49 3.40 -22.66
N SER A 20 13.70 3.09 -23.69
CA SER A 20 12.25 2.90 -23.53
C SER A 20 11.91 1.57 -22.86
N ILE A 21 12.58 0.48 -23.25
CA ILE A 21 12.36 -0.87 -22.69
C ILE A 21 12.76 -0.95 -21.21
N THR A 22 13.80 -0.21 -20.80
CA THR A 22 14.21 -0.17 -19.39
C THR A 22 13.25 0.65 -18.53
N ASN A 23 12.55 1.64 -19.08
CA ASN A 23 11.62 2.48 -18.33
C ASN A 23 10.24 1.82 -18.16
N GLU A 24 9.72 1.15 -19.18
CA GLU A 24 8.46 0.39 -19.10
C GLU A 24 8.56 -0.79 -18.11
N ASN A 25 9.65 -1.56 -18.16
CA ASN A 25 9.89 -2.66 -17.20
C ASN A 25 10.09 -2.19 -15.76
N LYS A 26 10.61 -0.96 -15.56
CA LYS A 26 10.74 -0.38 -14.21
C LYS A 26 9.38 0.10 -13.68
N LEU A 27 8.50 0.54 -14.58
CA LEU A 27 7.13 0.95 -14.25
C LEU A 27 6.29 -0.22 -13.75
N GLU A 28 6.47 -1.45 -14.22
CA GLU A 28 5.67 -2.61 -13.76
C GLU A 28 5.95 -3.01 -12.30
N ASN A 29 7.04 -2.53 -11.69
CA ASN A 29 7.49 -2.98 -10.37
C ASN A 29 7.03 -2.10 -9.19
N PHE A 30 6.32 -0.99 -9.42
CA PHE A 30 5.85 -0.11 -8.34
C PHE A 30 4.46 -0.51 -7.86
N HIS A 31 4.37 -0.91 -6.59
CA HIS A 31 3.14 -1.44 -6.00
C HIS A 31 2.60 -0.54 -4.88
N PHE A 32 3.48 0.22 -4.23
CA PHE A 32 3.14 1.11 -3.13
C PHE A 32 3.85 2.44 -3.27
N VAL A 33 3.26 3.50 -2.72
CA VAL A 33 3.99 4.72 -2.36
C VAL A 33 4.64 4.48 -1.01
N TRP A 34 5.95 4.69 -0.89
CA TRP A 34 6.69 4.56 0.35
C TRP A 34 7.13 5.91 0.88
N ASN A 35 6.72 6.25 2.11
CA ASN A 35 7.10 7.49 2.79
C ASN A 35 6.93 8.77 1.93
N LYS A 36 5.89 8.82 1.08
CA LYS A 36 5.54 9.90 0.12
C LYS A 36 6.49 10.07 -1.07
N ASP A 37 7.79 9.94 -0.84
CA ASP A 37 8.84 10.35 -1.77
C ASP A 37 9.44 9.19 -2.58
N PHE A 38 9.01 7.96 -2.31
CA PHE A 38 9.53 6.76 -2.95
C PHE A 38 8.40 5.85 -3.45
N TYR A 39 8.77 4.94 -4.34
CA TYR A 39 7.98 3.77 -4.67
C TYR A 39 8.58 2.53 -4.03
N LEU A 40 7.72 1.56 -3.74
CA LEU A 40 8.10 0.28 -3.14
C LEU A 40 7.47 -0.87 -3.94
N SER A 41 8.29 -1.87 -4.27
CA SER A 41 7.81 -3.12 -4.89
C SER A 41 7.30 -4.11 -3.83
N GLN A 42 6.60 -5.15 -4.27
CA GLN A 42 6.20 -6.28 -3.41
C GLN A 42 7.41 -7.03 -2.82
N THR A 43 8.55 -7.00 -3.52
CA THR A 43 9.81 -7.65 -3.09
C THR A 43 10.65 -6.76 -2.16
N GLY A 44 10.19 -5.55 -1.85
CA GLY A 44 10.86 -4.65 -0.91
C GLY A 44 11.95 -3.75 -1.52
N GLU A 45 12.01 -3.66 -2.84
CA GLU A 45 12.89 -2.72 -3.54
C GLU A 45 12.32 -1.30 -3.47
N ILE A 46 13.17 -0.32 -3.16
CA ILE A 46 12.80 1.08 -3.03
C ILE A 46 13.33 1.85 -4.24
N PHE A 47 12.46 2.65 -4.85
CA PHE A 47 12.78 3.47 -6.02
C PHE A 47 12.47 4.93 -5.73
N ASN A 48 13.29 5.84 -6.22
CA ASN A 48 12.97 7.27 -6.17
C ASN A 48 11.68 7.54 -6.94
N LYS A 49 10.80 8.34 -6.35
CA LYS A 49 9.63 8.85 -7.05
C LYS A 49 10.10 9.82 -8.12
N GLY A 50 10.01 9.40 -9.39
CA GLY A 50 10.28 10.28 -10.53
C GLY A 50 9.22 11.37 -10.68
N ALA A 51 9.23 12.08 -11.80
CA ALA A 51 8.26 13.14 -12.08
C ALA A 51 6.81 12.66 -12.29
N VAL A 52 6.60 11.36 -12.44
CA VAL A 52 5.28 10.77 -12.65
C VAL A 52 4.73 10.29 -11.33
N ASP A 53 3.69 10.96 -10.83
CA ASP A 53 2.86 10.47 -9.75
C ASP A 53 1.98 9.33 -10.27
N LYS A 54 2.14 8.14 -9.69
CA LYS A 54 1.22 7.04 -9.93
C LYS A 54 -0.01 7.20 -9.05
N LEU A 55 -1.11 7.62 -9.67
CA LEU A 55 -2.42 7.70 -9.04
C LEU A 55 -2.90 6.30 -8.64
N GLY A 56 -3.54 6.20 -7.48
CA GLY A 56 -4.18 4.96 -7.00
C GLY A 56 -3.27 3.94 -6.31
N LEU A 57 -1.98 4.22 -6.12
CA LEU A 57 -1.12 3.35 -5.31
C LEU A 57 -1.35 3.57 -3.81
N VAL A 58 -1.44 2.48 -3.06
CA VAL A 58 -1.57 2.49 -1.60
C VAL A 58 -0.31 3.06 -0.95
N GLY A 59 -0.47 3.97 0.01
CA GLY A 59 0.63 4.53 0.78
C GLY A 59 1.05 3.63 1.94
N LEU A 60 2.34 3.30 2.04
CA LEU A 60 2.95 2.63 3.18
C LEU A 60 3.94 3.57 3.87
N PHE A 61 3.81 3.73 5.19
CA PHE A 61 4.60 4.67 5.98
C PHE A 61 5.25 3.99 7.19
N GLY A 62 6.57 4.08 7.30
CA GLY A 62 7.33 3.44 8.38
C GLY A 62 8.84 3.62 8.23
N ALA A 63 9.61 3.06 9.17
CA ALA A 63 11.06 2.97 9.02
C ALA A 63 11.43 1.92 7.94
N GLU A 64 12.59 2.06 7.33
CA GLU A 64 13.01 1.20 6.20
C GLU A 64 13.11 -0.29 6.57
N ASP A 65 13.57 -0.58 7.79
CA ASP A 65 13.62 -1.92 8.37
C ASP A 65 12.23 -2.55 8.59
N GLN A 66 11.17 -1.74 8.52
CA GLN A 66 9.77 -2.17 8.66
C GLN A 66 9.06 -2.39 7.32
N LYS A 67 9.70 -2.18 6.16
CA LYS A 67 9.05 -2.26 4.85
C LYS A 67 8.32 -3.60 4.61
N PHE A 68 8.94 -4.72 4.98
CA PHE A 68 8.33 -6.04 4.79
C PHE A 68 7.16 -6.28 5.73
N ILE A 69 7.24 -5.78 6.97
CA ILE A 69 6.11 -5.79 7.91
C ILE A 69 4.93 -5.00 7.34
N MET A 70 5.19 -3.88 6.69
CA MET A 70 4.16 -3.04 6.07
C MET A 70 3.52 -3.70 4.86
N ILE A 71 4.31 -4.31 3.98
CA ILE A 71 3.82 -5.06 2.81
C ILE A 71 2.95 -6.24 3.27
N ASP A 72 3.46 -7.08 4.18
CA ASP A 72 2.72 -8.22 4.72
C ASP A 72 1.44 -7.78 5.46
N GLY A 73 1.56 -6.73 6.28
CA GLY A 73 0.43 -6.11 6.97
C GLY A 73 -0.66 -5.64 6.01
N PHE A 74 -0.28 -4.98 4.92
CA PHE A 74 -1.23 -4.57 3.87
C PHE A 74 -2.01 -5.75 3.31
N TYR A 75 -1.34 -6.78 2.83
CA TYR A 75 -2.03 -7.93 2.22
C TYR A 75 -2.94 -8.65 3.21
N ARG A 76 -2.49 -8.83 4.46
CA ARG A 76 -3.29 -9.48 5.51
C ARG A 76 -4.55 -8.68 5.85
N ILE A 77 -4.40 -7.37 6.03
CA ILE A 77 -5.51 -6.49 6.39
C ILE A 77 -6.47 -6.36 5.19
N GLN A 78 -5.97 -6.04 4.00
CA GLN A 78 -6.79 -5.86 2.80
C GLN A 78 -7.59 -7.13 2.46
N LYS A 79 -6.99 -8.33 2.62
CA LYS A 79 -7.70 -9.60 2.44
C LYS A 79 -8.93 -9.74 3.33
N LYS A 80 -8.91 -9.19 4.55
CA LYS A 80 -10.07 -9.19 5.46
C LYS A 80 -11.06 -8.08 5.15
N PHE A 81 -10.65 -7.05 4.45
CA PHE A 81 -11.46 -5.87 4.16
C PHE A 81 -12.26 -6.02 2.84
N ILE A 82 -11.71 -6.71 1.85
CA ILE A 82 -12.34 -6.95 0.54
C ILE A 82 -13.79 -7.45 0.63
N PRO A 83 -14.15 -8.46 1.45
CA PRO A 83 -15.53 -8.96 1.52
C PRO A 83 -16.55 -7.96 2.07
N HIS A 84 -16.08 -6.82 2.59
CA HIS A 84 -16.89 -5.79 3.25
C HIS A 84 -16.81 -4.44 2.55
N ASP A 85 -16.31 -4.41 1.30
CA ASP A 85 -16.13 -3.20 0.48
C ASP A 85 -15.29 -2.12 1.18
N LEU A 86 -14.32 -2.54 2.02
CA LEU A 86 -13.37 -1.64 2.66
C LEU A 86 -12.05 -1.65 1.87
N GLU A 87 -11.55 -0.47 1.50
CA GLU A 87 -10.31 -0.32 0.73
C GLU A 87 -9.32 0.56 1.47
N ILE A 88 -8.09 0.06 1.61
CA ILE A 88 -7.01 0.77 2.30
C ILE A 88 -6.38 1.79 1.35
N LYS A 89 -6.51 3.06 1.70
CA LYS A 89 -5.76 4.16 1.09
C LYS A 89 -4.31 4.20 1.54
N SER A 90 -4.09 3.98 2.83
CA SER A 90 -2.74 3.91 3.38
C SER A 90 -2.62 3.13 4.68
N LEU A 91 -1.42 2.64 4.95
CA LEU A 91 -1.00 2.08 6.23
C LEU A 91 0.18 2.84 6.78
N SER A 92 0.17 3.10 8.07
CA SER A 92 1.31 3.63 8.81
C SER A 92 1.63 2.77 10.01
N ILE A 93 2.92 2.64 10.34
CA ILE A 93 3.39 1.99 11.56
C ILE A 93 4.19 2.96 12.43
N SER A 94 3.91 2.99 13.72
CA SER A 94 4.72 3.73 14.69
C SER A 94 5.96 2.94 15.12
N ARG A 95 6.93 3.62 15.74
CA ARG A 95 8.08 2.94 16.38
C ARG A 95 7.67 1.88 17.41
N SER A 96 6.51 2.05 18.06
CA SER A 96 5.96 1.10 19.02
C SER A 96 5.15 -0.04 18.38
N GLY A 97 5.15 -0.15 17.05
CA GLY A 97 4.42 -1.18 16.32
C GLY A 97 2.89 -0.99 16.29
N ASN A 98 2.38 0.23 16.53
CA ASN A 98 0.97 0.50 16.27
C ASN A 98 0.78 0.70 14.77
N ILE A 99 -0.14 -0.06 14.18
CA ILE A 99 -0.48 0.05 12.77
C ILE A 99 -1.80 0.83 12.67
N LYS A 100 -1.87 1.80 11.76
CA LYS A 100 -3.10 2.52 11.41
C LYS A 100 -3.35 2.35 9.92
N ALA A 101 -4.48 1.74 9.59
CA ALA A 101 -5.05 1.72 8.24
C ALA A 101 -6.00 2.91 8.08
N LEU A 102 -5.77 3.73 7.06
CA LEU A 102 -6.70 4.76 6.60
C LEU A 102 -7.41 4.22 5.36
N LEU A 103 -8.74 4.27 5.36
CA LEU A 103 -9.57 3.85 4.23
C LEU A 103 -9.75 4.98 3.22
N GLU A 104 -10.18 4.65 2.00
CA GLU A 104 -10.46 5.65 0.94
C GLU A 104 -11.51 6.68 1.37
N GLU A 105 -12.54 6.24 2.09
CA GLU A 105 -13.62 7.08 2.64
C GLU A 105 -13.21 7.82 3.93
N GLY A 106 -11.93 7.77 4.32
CA GLY A 106 -11.38 8.54 5.43
C GLY A 106 -11.51 7.91 6.82
N GLN A 107 -12.13 6.74 6.97
CA GLN A 107 -12.17 6.06 8.27
C GLN A 107 -10.80 5.50 8.67
N GLU A 108 -10.59 5.34 9.99
CA GLU A 108 -9.36 4.74 10.52
C GLU A 108 -9.61 3.39 11.20
N ILE A 109 -8.75 2.40 10.95
CA ILE A 109 -8.73 1.14 11.72
C ILE A 109 -7.33 0.92 12.31
N LYS A 110 -7.27 0.69 13.63
CA LYS A 110 -6.03 0.66 14.42
C LYS A 110 -5.73 -0.74 14.96
N PHE A 111 -4.48 -1.17 14.76
CA PHE A 111 -3.96 -2.49 15.13
C PHE A 111 -2.63 -2.36 15.89
N GLN A 112 -2.13 -3.48 16.41
CA GLN A 112 -0.79 -3.69 16.94
C GLN A 112 -0.11 -4.80 16.15
N GLN A 113 1.07 -4.53 15.61
CA GLN A 113 1.85 -5.48 14.80
C GLN A 113 1.97 -6.86 15.45
N HIS A 114 2.35 -6.91 16.73
CA HIS A 114 2.58 -8.17 17.47
C HIS A 114 1.29 -8.95 17.79
N LYS A 115 0.11 -8.40 17.51
CA LYS A 115 -1.21 -9.04 17.70
C LYS A 115 -2.07 -9.01 16.45
N LEU A 116 -1.49 -8.72 15.28
CA LEU A 116 -2.26 -8.44 14.08
C LEU A 116 -3.23 -9.58 13.73
N GLU A 117 -2.78 -10.84 13.79
CA GLU A 117 -3.63 -12.00 13.50
C GLU A 117 -4.82 -12.14 14.45
N GLU A 118 -4.60 -12.03 15.76
CA GLU A 118 -5.66 -12.10 16.75
C GLU A 118 -6.69 -10.96 16.54
N GLN A 119 -6.19 -9.77 16.23
CA GLN A 119 -7.03 -8.60 15.98
C GLN A 119 -7.82 -8.71 14.67
N LEU A 120 -7.20 -9.26 13.62
CA LEU A 120 -7.88 -9.53 12.35
C LEU A 120 -8.95 -10.61 12.50
N LEU A 121 -8.71 -11.65 13.31
CA LEU A 121 -9.74 -12.64 13.63
C LEU A 121 -10.93 -11.99 14.35
N ARG A 122 -10.66 -11.20 15.39
CA ARG A 122 -11.70 -10.48 16.13
C ARG A 122 -12.47 -9.50 15.26
N LEU A 123 -11.76 -8.75 14.40
CA LEU A 123 -12.40 -7.86 13.44
C LEU A 123 -13.27 -8.66 12.47
N ASN A 124 -12.78 -9.76 11.90
CA ASN A 124 -13.56 -10.58 10.98
C ASN A 124 -14.84 -11.11 11.63
N LEU A 125 -14.77 -11.60 12.87
CA LEU A 125 -15.96 -12.04 13.63
C LEU A 125 -16.97 -10.90 13.81
N PHE A 126 -16.49 -9.68 14.07
CA PHE A 126 -17.34 -8.50 14.09
C PHE A 126 -17.93 -8.23 12.71
N LEU A 127 -17.11 -8.15 11.65
CA LEU A 127 -17.55 -7.74 10.31
C LEU A 127 -18.57 -8.68 9.66
N VAL A 128 -18.54 -9.98 9.98
CA VAL A 128 -19.48 -10.97 9.44
C VAL A 128 -20.79 -11.10 10.24
N SER A 129 -20.88 -10.50 11.43
CA SER A 129 -22.12 -10.56 12.24
C SER A 129 -23.25 -9.75 11.60
N ASN A 130 -24.49 -10.22 11.70
CA ASN A 130 -25.64 -9.53 11.12
C ASN A 130 -25.87 -8.16 11.79
N GLU A 131 -25.55 -8.07 13.08
CA GLU A 131 -25.67 -6.88 13.91
C GLU A 131 -24.69 -5.77 13.49
N SER A 132 -23.53 -6.13 12.92
CA SER A 132 -22.48 -5.18 12.56
C SER A 132 -22.61 -4.60 11.16
N GLN A 133 -23.35 -5.22 10.24
CA GLN A 133 -23.42 -4.79 8.84
C GLN A 133 -23.88 -3.34 8.68
N LYS A 134 -24.72 -2.84 9.60
CA LYS A 134 -25.16 -1.44 9.64
C LYS A 134 -24.14 -0.49 10.28
N LEU A 135 -23.27 -1.00 11.14
CA LEU A 135 -22.29 -0.23 11.91
C LEU A 135 -20.98 0.00 11.13
N ILE A 136 -20.65 -0.92 10.21
CA ILE A 136 -19.40 -0.88 9.42
C ILE A 136 -19.41 0.25 8.40
N LYS A 137 -20.58 0.74 7.95
CA LYS A 137 -20.64 1.81 6.94
C LYS A 137 -20.54 3.22 7.52
N ASN A 138 -20.68 3.40 8.84
CA ASN A 138 -20.83 4.73 9.43
C ASN A 138 -19.93 4.98 10.65
N PHE A 139 -18.70 4.46 10.64
CA PHE A 139 -17.74 4.72 11.72
C PHE A 139 -16.71 5.77 11.32
N GLU A 140 -16.21 6.53 12.30
CA GLU A 140 -15.02 7.38 12.15
C GLU A 140 -13.74 6.56 12.41
N SER A 141 -13.73 5.76 13.48
CA SER A 141 -12.61 4.87 13.75
C SER A 141 -12.95 3.59 14.49
N ILE A 142 -12.17 2.54 14.23
CA ILE A 142 -12.17 1.26 14.95
C ILE A 142 -10.79 1.05 15.58
N ASP A 143 -10.74 0.75 16.87
CA ASP A 143 -9.50 0.44 17.59
C ASP A 143 -9.53 -0.98 18.17
N LEU A 144 -8.66 -1.84 17.64
CA LEU A 144 -8.54 -3.26 17.99
C LEU A 144 -7.39 -3.54 18.97
N ARG A 145 -6.70 -2.49 19.44
CA ARG A 145 -5.52 -2.61 20.30
C ARG A 145 -5.84 -3.06 21.72
N TYR A 146 -7.11 -3.03 22.10
CA TYR A 146 -7.61 -3.59 23.35
C TYR A 146 -7.61 -5.12 23.29
N LYS A 147 -7.26 -5.75 24.42
CA LYS A 147 -7.04 -7.20 24.51
C LYS A 147 -8.24 -8.03 24.04
N THR A 148 -9.46 -7.66 24.44
CA THR A 148 -10.67 -8.45 24.18
C THR A 148 -11.84 -7.62 23.66
N LYS A 149 -11.59 -6.36 23.32
CA LYS A 149 -12.64 -5.38 22.97
C LYS A 149 -12.34 -4.75 21.62
N ILE A 150 -13.40 -4.30 20.97
CA ILE A 150 -13.35 -3.40 19.82
C ILE A 150 -13.92 -2.07 20.31
N ALA A 151 -13.15 -0.99 20.18
CA ALA A 151 -13.69 0.35 20.42
C ALA A 151 -14.06 0.96 19.06
N ILE A 152 -15.28 1.47 18.94
CA ILE A 152 -15.79 2.07 17.71
C ILE A 152 -16.25 3.48 18.03
N LYS A 153 -15.76 4.45 17.25
CA LYS A 153 -16.23 5.82 17.24
C LYS A 153 -17.05 6.02 15.97
N TYR A 154 -18.28 6.51 16.12
CA TYR A 154 -19.17 6.85 15.00
C TYR A 154 -19.10 8.36 14.72
N PHE A 155 -19.56 8.76 13.53
CA PHE A 155 -19.79 10.16 13.19
C PHE A 155 -20.95 10.77 13.99
#